data_AF-A0A523I3F1-F1
#
_entry.id   AF-A0A523I3F1-F1
#
_cell.length_a   1.000
_cell.length_b   1.000
_cell.length_c   1.000
_cell.angle_alpha   90.00
_cell.angle_beta   90.00
_cell.angle_gamma   90.00
#
_symmetry.space_group_name_H-M   'P 1'
#
loop_
_entity.id
_entity.type
_entity.pdbx_description
1 polymer ?
#
loop_
_entity_poly.entity_id
_entity_poly.type
_entity_poly.pdbx_seq_one_letter_code
_entity_poly.pdbx_strand_id
1 'polypeptide(L)'
;MILVDRKEFLKLAQIYERYGYMDDAANYYGVAGQHEKSAPMFEKIERFGKAGEAYYKTSNYEKALEMYMKTGKNKAKIAQVYEKLAEYTKAAEIWKELGKPRKYQKCMAQLNSMKL
;
A
#
# COMPACT_ATOMS: atom_id res chain seq x y z
N MET A 1 -20.53 8.77 18.85
CA MET A 1 -19.31 8.72 18.02
C MET A 1 -18.13 8.67 18.98
N ILE A 2 -17.68 7.48 19.35
CA ILE A 2 -16.62 7.33 20.36
C ILE A 2 -15.32 7.77 19.68
N LEU A 3 -14.80 8.93 20.10
CA LEU A 3 -13.48 9.42 19.71
C LEU A 3 -12.43 8.56 20.43
N VAL A 4 -12.27 7.31 19.99
CA VAL A 4 -11.17 6.46 20.45
C VAL A 4 -9.89 7.11 19.94
N ASP A 5 -9.07 7.61 20.86
CA ASP A 5 -7.82 8.30 20.55
C ASP A 5 -6.84 7.32 19.88
N ARG A 6 -5.97 7.81 18.98
CA ARG A 6 -4.91 7.00 18.34
C ARG A 6 -4.03 6.31 19.39
N LYS A 7 -3.89 6.93 20.57
CA LYS A 7 -3.22 6.36 21.74
C LYS A 7 -3.88 5.07 22.26
N GLU A 8 -5.21 4.99 22.23
CA GLU A 8 -5.94 3.80 22.71
C GLU A 8 -5.78 2.64 21.73
N PHE A 9 -5.86 2.91 20.42
CA PHE A 9 -5.56 1.90 19.40
C PHE A 9 -4.13 1.39 19.47
N LEU A 10 -3.16 2.25 19.82
CA LEU A 10 -1.78 1.82 20.02
C LEU A 10 -1.64 0.85 21.20
N LYS A 11 -2.28 1.14 22.33
CA LYS A 11 -2.29 0.25 23.50
C LYS A 11 -2.95 -1.09 23.15
N LEU A 12 -4.08 -1.04 22.44
CA LEU A 12 -4.80 -2.23 22.03
C LEU A 12 -3.93 -3.09 21.09
N ALA A 13 -3.25 -2.48 20.12
CA ALA A 13 -2.33 -3.19 19.24
C ALA A 13 -1.22 -3.91 20.01
N GLN A 14 -0.60 -3.26 21.00
CA GLN A 14 0.44 -3.85 21.85
C GLN A 14 -0.07 -5.02 22.70
N ILE A 15 -1.28 -4.91 23.23
CA ILE A 15 -1.94 -5.98 23.99
C ILE A 15 -2.13 -7.19 23.07
N TYR A 16 -2.79 -7.00 21.93
CA TYR A 16 -3.08 -8.09 20.99
C TYR A 16 -1.80 -8.72 20.40
N GLU A 17 -0.76 -7.91 20.16
CA GLU A 17 0.56 -8.41 19.75
C GLU A 17 1.16 -9.35 20.80
N ARG A 18 1.08 -8.97 22.09
CA ARG A 18 1.57 -9.81 23.20
C ARG A 18 0.79 -11.13 23.33
N TYR A 19 -0.51 -11.12 23.06
CA TYR A 19 -1.36 -12.30 23.09
C TYR A 19 -1.28 -13.14 21.80
N GLY A 20 -0.50 -12.72 20.80
CA GLY A 20 -0.31 -13.46 19.55
C GLY A 20 -1.42 -13.26 18.51
N TYR A 21 -2.37 -12.35 18.75
CA TYR A 21 -3.43 -12.02 17.79
C TYR A 21 -2.90 -11.06 16.72
N MET A 22 -2.10 -11.58 15.80
CA MET A 22 -1.34 -10.79 14.83
C MET A 22 -2.23 -10.03 13.82
N ASP A 23 -3.38 -10.56 13.40
CA ASP A 23 -4.29 -9.83 12.46
C ASP A 23 -4.89 -8.59 13.13
N ASP A 24 -5.45 -8.75 14.33
CA ASP A 24 -6.02 -7.64 15.09
C ASP A 24 -4.97 -6.61 15.48
N ALA A 25 -3.81 -7.05 15.97
CA ALA A 25 -2.70 -6.16 16.29
C ALA A 25 -2.28 -5.32 15.06
N ALA A 26 -2.16 -5.93 13.89
CA ALA A 26 -1.82 -5.22 12.65
C ALA A 26 -2.91 -4.21 12.26
N ASN A 27 -4.19 -4.58 12.38
CA ASN A 27 -5.32 -3.68 12.13
C ASN A 27 -5.28 -2.47 13.07
N TYR A 28 -5.10 -2.68 14.38
CA TYR A 28 -5.04 -1.61 15.36
C TYR A 28 -3.81 -0.71 15.19
N TYR A 29 -2.64 -1.27 14.87
CA TYR A 29 -1.48 -0.48 14.48
C TYR A 29 -1.77 0.39 13.25
N GLY A 30 -2.46 -0.16 12.25
CA GLY A 30 -2.88 0.58 11.07
C GLY A 30 -3.83 1.74 11.38
N VAL A 31 -4.83 1.53 12.24
CA VAL A 31 -5.78 2.58 12.66
C VAL A 31 -5.10 3.65 13.52
N ALA A 32 -4.13 3.27 14.35
CA ALA A 32 -3.30 4.19 15.12
C ALA A 32 -2.34 5.03 14.27
N GLY A 33 -2.23 4.74 12.96
CA GLY A 33 -1.29 5.39 12.03
C GLY A 33 0.13 4.81 12.07
N GLN A 34 0.36 3.74 12.82
CA GLN A 34 1.63 3.03 12.91
C GLN A 34 1.82 2.07 11.73
N HIS A 35 1.82 2.63 10.52
CA HIS A 35 1.88 1.84 9.30
C HIS A 35 3.17 1.02 9.19
N GLU A 36 4.29 1.54 9.71
CA GLU A 36 5.59 0.86 9.76
C GLU A 36 5.56 -0.43 10.57
N LYS A 37 4.72 -0.50 11.63
CA LYS A 37 4.52 -1.72 12.43
C LYS A 37 3.48 -2.63 11.81
N SER A 38 2.40 -2.07 11.28
CA SER A 38 1.32 -2.87 10.68
C SER A 38 1.76 -3.60 9.40
N ALA A 39 2.62 -2.98 8.58
CA ALA A 39 3.02 -3.52 7.28
C ALA A 39 3.73 -4.89 7.38
N PRO A 40 4.83 -5.04 8.14
CA PRO A 40 5.49 -6.33 8.29
C PRO A 40 4.62 -7.35 9.03
N MET A 41 3.71 -6.91 9.90
CA MET A 41 2.80 -7.80 10.59
C MET A 41 1.76 -8.37 9.62
N PHE A 42 1.15 -7.53 8.76
CA PHE A 42 0.26 -7.98 7.68
C PHE A 42 0.97 -8.88 6.67
N GLU A 43 2.24 -8.61 6.37
CA GLU A 43 3.06 -9.45 5.50
C GLU A 43 3.26 -10.85 6.11
N LYS A 44 3.59 -10.94 7.40
CA LYS A 44 3.77 -12.22 8.11
C LYS A 44 2.52 -13.10 8.13
N ILE A 45 1.34 -12.50 8.20
CA ILE A 45 0.05 -13.21 8.17
C ILE A 45 -0.54 -13.32 6.75
N GLU A 46 0.28 -13.07 5.73
CA GLU A 46 -0.06 -13.21 4.30
C GLU A 46 -1.23 -12.34 3.83
N ARG A 47 -1.53 -11.26 4.56
CA ARG A 47 -2.52 -10.24 4.17
C ARG A 47 -1.89 -9.24 3.22
N PHE A 48 -1.34 -9.73 2.11
CA PHE A 48 -0.52 -8.94 1.18
C PHE A 48 -1.22 -7.66 0.67
N GLY A 49 -2.54 -7.67 0.49
CA GLY A 49 -3.29 -6.47 0.09
C GLY A 49 -3.23 -5.35 1.13
N LYS A 50 -3.38 -5.68 2.41
CA LYS A 50 -3.26 -4.72 3.53
C LYS A 50 -1.81 -4.33 3.78
N ALA A 51 -0.88 -5.29 3.66
CA ALA A 51 0.55 -5.03 3.76
C ALA A 51 1.00 -4.01 2.70
N GLY A 52 0.58 -4.18 1.45
CA GLY A 52 0.88 -3.24 0.37
C GLY A 52 0.33 -1.84 0.61
N GLU A 53 -0.88 -1.73 1.19
CA GLU A 53 -1.44 -0.42 1.57
C GLU A 53 -0.64 0.25 2.68
N ALA A 54 -0.26 -0.50 3.71
CA ALA A 54 0.54 0.02 4.80
C ALA A 54 1.93 0.47 4.32
N TYR A 55 2.62 -0.33 3.50
CA TYR A 55 3.89 0.06 2.90
C TYR A 55 3.77 1.26 1.96
N TYR A 56 2.67 1.37 1.20
CA TYR A 56 2.43 2.54 0.35
C TYR A 56 2.27 3.83 1.19
N LYS A 57 1.60 3.74 2.35
CA LYS A 57 1.43 4.88 3.27
C LYS A 57 2.73 5.30 3.96
N THR A 58 3.69 4.40 4.11
CA THR A 58 5.03 4.71 4.63
C THR A 58 6.01 5.09 3.52
N SER A 59 5.53 5.31 2.29
CA SER A 59 6.35 5.61 1.10
C SER A 59 7.36 4.51 0.72
N ASN A 60 7.22 3.30 1.28
CA ASN A 60 8.00 2.14 0.86
C ASN A 60 7.34 1.52 -0.37
N TYR A 61 7.50 2.19 -1.51
CA TYR A 61 6.84 1.83 -2.77
C TYR A 61 7.33 0.49 -3.32
N GLU A 62 8.59 0.13 -3.12
CA GLU A 62 9.16 -1.14 -3.59
C GLU A 62 8.48 -2.34 -2.91
N LYS A 63 8.40 -2.34 -1.57
CA LYS A 63 7.68 -3.38 -0.84
C LYS A 63 6.19 -3.34 -1.12
N ALA A 64 5.60 -2.16 -1.24
CA ALA A 64 4.19 -2.03 -1.60
C ALA A 64 3.89 -2.72 -2.94
N LEU A 65 4.77 -2.53 -3.93
CA LEU A 65 4.68 -3.17 -5.24
C LEU A 65 4.75 -4.69 -5.12
N GLU A 66 5.76 -5.22 -4.41
CA GLU A 66 5.92 -6.66 -4.19
C GLU A 66 4.66 -7.28 -3.57
N MET A 67 4.14 -6.65 -2.51
CA MET A 67 2.94 -7.13 -1.83
C MET A 67 1.70 -7.08 -2.73
N TYR A 68 1.52 -6.01 -3.51
CA TYR A 68 0.40 -5.94 -4.44
C TYR A 68 0.52 -6.97 -5.57
N MET A 69 1.73 -7.22 -6.08
CA MET A 69 1.95 -8.24 -7.10
C MET A 69 1.63 -9.65 -6.58
N LYS A 70 1.96 -9.98 -5.33
CA LYS A 70 1.56 -11.26 -4.69
C LYS A 70 0.04 -11.46 -4.68
N THR A 71 -0.75 -10.39 -4.58
CA THR A 71 -2.22 -10.50 -4.61
C THR A 71 -2.81 -10.67 -6.00
N GLY A 72 -2.17 -10.14 -7.05
CA GLY A 72 -2.67 -10.10 -8.44
C GLY A 72 -3.97 -9.31 -8.69
N LYS A 73 -4.76 -9.01 -7.64
CA LYS A 73 -6.11 -8.44 -7.74
C LYS A 73 -6.13 -6.93 -7.93
N ASN A 74 -5.07 -6.23 -7.54
CA ASN A 74 -5.04 -4.77 -7.46
C ASN A 74 -4.15 -4.10 -8.52
N LYS A 75 -4.34 -4.46 -9.80
CA LYS A 75 -3.60 -3.87 -10.94
C LYS A 75 -3.58 -2.32 -10.90
N ALA A 76 -4.70 -1.70 -10.50
CA ALA A 76 -4.77 -0.24 -10.37
C ALA A 76 -3.80 0.31 -9.31
N LYS A 77 -3.63 -0.38 -8.17
CA LYS A 77 -2.67 0.03 -7.14
C LYS A 77 -1.24 -0.21 -7.59
N ILE A 78 -0.97 -1.33 -8.26
CA ILE A 78 0.33 -1.62 -8.88
C ILE A 78 0.75 -0.48 -9.82
N ALA A 79 -0.15 -0.03 -10.70
CA ALA A 79 0.11 1.10 -11.59
C ALA A 79 0.37 2.42 -10.84
N GLN A 80 -0.38 2.68 -9.76
CA GLN A 80 -0.12 3.85 -8.90
C GLN A 80 1.25 3.78 -8.23
N VAL A 81 1.69 2.61 -7.80
CA VAL A 81 3.02 2.43 -7.21
C VAL A 81 4.10 2.65 -8.26
N TYR A 82 3.94 2.14 -9.49
CA TYR A 82 4.85 2.44 -10.59
C TYR A 82 4.92 3.94 -10.92
N GLU A 83 3.81 4.67 -10.88
CA GLU A 83 3.83 6.14 -10.99
C GLU A 83 4.68 6.81 -9.90
N LYS A 84 4.64 6.27 -8.67
CA LYS A 84 5.45 6.78 -7.54
C LYS A 84 6.92 6.45 -7.65
N LEU A 85 7.25 5.33 -8.31
CA LEU A 85 8.62 4.92 -8.63
C LEU A 85 9.16 5.59 -9.91
N ALA A 86 8.41 6.53 -10.51
CA ALA A 86 8.72 7.15 -11.81
C ALA A 86 8.85 6.16 -12.99
N GLU A 87 8.33 4.95 -12.83
CA GLU A 87 8.29 3.89 -13.83
C GLU A 87 7.05 4.05 -14.72
N TYR A 88 6.99 5.18 -15.44
CA TYR A 88 5.79 5.58 -16.19
C TYR A 88 5.45 4.65 -17.36
N THR A 89 6.44 3.93 -17.91
CA THR A 89 6.22 2.92 -18.96
C THR A 89 5.32 1.79 -18.46
N LYS A 90 5.72 1.13 -17.37
CA LYS A 90 4.98 0.04 -16.73
C LYS A 90 3.62 0.51 -16.21
N ALA A 91 3.56 1.70 -15.61
CA ALA A 91 2.30 2.29 -15.18
C ALA A 91 1.33 2.49 -16.35
N ALA A 92 1.81 3.03 -17.48
CA ALA A 92 1.00 3.26 -18.68
C ALA A 92 0.44 1.95 -19.25
N GLU A 93 1.26 0.91 -19.39
CA GLU A 93 0.81 -0.41 -19.86
C GLU A 93 -0.36 -0.93 -19.03
N ILE A 94 -0.24 -0.90 -17.71
CA ILE A 94 -1.31 -1.36 -16.82
C ILE A 94 -2.56 -0.46 -16.92
N TRP A 95 -2.40 0.86 -17.03
CA TRP A 95 -3.56 1.76 -17.21
C TRP A 95 -4.27 1.54 -18.55
N LYS A 96 -3.52 1.14 -19.59
CA LYS A 96 -4.07 0.76 -20.89
C LYS A 96 -4.88 -0.53 -20.77
N GLU A 97 -4.34 -1.56 -20.12
CA GLU A 97 -5.07 -2.81 -19.83
C GLU A 97 -6.36 -2.57 -19.03
N LEU A 98 -6.31 -1.67 -18.05
CA LEU A 98 -7.46 -1.32 -17.21
C LEU A 98 -8.48 -0.40 -17.91
N GLY A 99 -8.24 -0.01 -19.17
CA GLY A 99 -9.14 0.87 -19.92
C GLY A 99 -9.27 2.27 -19.28
N LYS A 100 -8.18 2.80 -18.69
CA LYS A 100 -8.15 4.14 -18.05
C LYS A 100 -7.32 5.12 -18.88
N PRO A 101 -7.85 5.64 -20.01
CA PRO A 101 -7.10 6.46 -20.97
C PRO A 101 -6.56 7.76 -20.39
N ARG A 102 -7.28 8.39 -19.44
CA ARG A 102 -6.81 9.62 -18.78
C ARG A 102 -5.52 9.42 -17.99
N LYS A 103 -5.41 8.30 -17.27
CA LYS A 103 -4.20 7.98 -16.50
C LYS A 103 -3.06 7.53 -17.40
N TYR A 104 -3.37 6.76 -18.44
CA TYR A 104 -2.42 6.39 -19.48
C TYR A 104 -1.78 7.63 -20.13
N GLN A 105 -2.60 8.56 -20.63
CA GLN A 105 -2.11 9.79 -21.26
C GLN A 105 -1.26 10.62 -20.29
N LYS A 106 -1.65 10.70 -19.01
CA LYS A 106 -0.85 11.37 -17.98
C LYS A 106 0.53 10.73 -17.82
N CYS A 107 0.61 9.40 -17.73
CA CYS A 107 1.88 8.68 -17.62
C CYS A 107 2.76 8.89 -18.86
N MET A 108 2.17 8.83 -20.06
CA MET A 108 2.89 9.08 -21.32
C MET A 108 3.40 10.53 -21.43
N ALA A 109 2.64 11.51 -20.95
CA ALA A 109 3.08 12.90 -20.90
C ALA A 109 4.28 13.09 -19.97
N GLN A 110 4.25 12.48 -18.77
CA GLN A 110 5.37 12.49 -17.82
C GLN A 110 6.63 11.83 -18.42
N LEU A 111 6.46 10.70 -19.09
CA LEU A 111 7.55 10.01 -19.78
C LEU A 111 8.22 10.90 -20.84
N ASN A 112 7.42 11.58 -21.66
CA ASN A 112 7.94 12.46 -22.70
C ASN A 112 8.66 13.68 -22.12
N SER A 113 8.18 14.24 -20.99
CA SER A 113 8.86 15.35 -20.32
C SER A 113 10.19 14.99 -19.67
N MET A 114 10.45 13.71 -19.36
CA MET A 114 11.72 13.26 -18.78
C MET A 114 12.79 12.92 -19.83
N LYS A 115 12.40 12.83 -21.11
CA LYS A 115 13.30 12.50 -22.22
C LYS A 115 13.82 13.73 -22.97
N LEU A 116 13.31 14.93 -22.66
CA LEU A 116 13.84 16.21 -23.10
C LEU A 116 14.85 16.74 -22.07
#